data_AF-A0A535XM10-F1
#
_entry.id   AF-A0A535XM10-F1
#
_cell.length_a   1.000
_cell.length_b   1.000
_cell.length_c   1.000
_cell.angle_alpha   90.00
_cell.angle_beta   90.00
_cell.angle_gamma   90.00
#
_symmetry.space_group_name_H-M   'P 1'
#
loop_
_entity.id
_entity.type
_entity.pdbx_description
1 polymer ?
#
loop_
_entity_poly.entity_id
_entity_poly.type
_entity_poly.pdbx_seq_one_letter_code
_entity_poly.pdbx_strand_id
1 'polypeptide(L)'
;MSLAISAVEATTEPFHGLVLAFRGRTALTQRQVATRSNASSRSVQAWEAGISYPGTDNLQALIACFLEAGGLAHGRERAEAEALWSAALAESPRHRPPFDTEWFAELLARHIVAEAKPSGDR
;
A
#
# COMPACT_ATOMS: atom_id res chain seq x y z
N MET A 1 -2.41 -45.36 -2.52
CA MET A 1 -3.49 -44.36 -2.47
C MET A 1 -2.89 -43.07 -1.98
N SER A 2 -2.89 -42.05 -2.84
CA SER A 2 -2.35 -40.72 -2.60
C SER A 2 -3.43 -39.84 -1.99
N LEU A 3 -3.10 -39.09 -0.95
CA LEU A 3 -3.68 -37.78 -0.68
C LEU A 3 -2.55 -36.89 -0.16
N ALA A 4 -1.80 -36.31 -1.10
CA ALA A 4 -1.16 -35.04 -0.88
C ALA A 4 -2.29 -34.01 -0.69
N ILE A 5 -2.55 -33.62 0.56
CA ILE A 5 -3.33 -32.41 0.80
C ILE A 5 -2.38 -31.25 0.55
N SER A 6 -2.50 -30.73 -0.67
CA SER A 6 -2.05 -29.43 -1.10
C SER A 6 -2.53 -28.36 -0.14
N ALA A 7 -1.58 -27.61 0.42
CA ALA A 7 -1.46 -26.16 0.34
C ALA A 7 -0.59 -25.77 1.52
N VAL A 8 0.62 -25.29 1.24
CA VAL A 8 1.20 -24.23 2.06
C VAL A 8 0.06 -23.23 2.26
N GLU A 9 -0.43 -23.06 3.49
CA GLU A 9 -1.26 -21.91 3.82
C GLU A 9 -0.51 -20.71 3.29
N ALA A 10 -0.94 -20.18 2.14
CA ALA A 10 -0.46 -18.90 1.67
C ALA A 10 -1.00 -17.93 2.72
N THR A 11 -0.19 -17.66 3.74
CA THR A 11 -0.49 -16.66 4.74
C THR A 11 -0.51 -15.34 3.98
N THR A 12 -1.68 -14.95 3.50
CA THR A 12 -1.92 -13.62 2.95
C THR A 12 -1.49 -12.64 4.03
N GLU A 13 -0.46 -11.84 3.74
CA GLU A 13 0.05 -10.86 4.69
C GLU A 13 -1.11 -9.92 5.10
N PRO A 14 -1.37 -9.75 6.40
CA PRO A 14 -2.47 -8.90 6.85
C PRO A 14 -2.17 -7.43 6.53
N PHE A 15 -3.23 -6.64 6.39
CA PHE A 15 -3.15 -5.24 5.99
C PHE A 15 -2.16 -4.45 6.85
N HIS A 16 -2.25 -4.56 8.17
CA HIS A 16 -1.37 -3.84 9.10
C HIS A 16 0.11 -4.26 8.95
N GLY A 17 0.37 -5.53 8.65
CA GLY A 17 1.71 -6.07 8.38
C GLY A 17 2.32 -5.44 7.13
N LEU A 18 1.54 -5.36 6.04
CA LEU A 18 1.94 -4.68 4.81
C LEU A 18 2.22 -3.18 5.04
N VAL A 19 1.36 -2.47 5.79
CA VAL A 19 1.59 -1.04 6.10
C VAL A 19 2.90 -0.84 6.86
N LEU A 20 3.17 -1.67 7.88
CA LEU A 20 4.42 -1.61 8.64
C LEU A 20 5.64 -1.95 7.79
N ALA A 21 5.54 -3.00 6.97
CA ALA A 21 6.62 -3.42 6.08
C ALA A 21 6.98 -2.32 5.06
N PHE A 22 5.97 -1.73 4.41
CA PHE A 22 6.20 -0.67 3.43
C PHE A 22 6.73 0.60 4.09
N ARG A 23 6.19 1.00 5.25
CA ARG A 23 6.74 2.17 5.98
C ARG A 23 8.17 1.91 6.42
N GLY A 24 8.51 0.70 6.87
CA GLY A 24 9.85 0.32 7.31
C GLY A 24 10.92 0.38 6.20
N ARG A 25 10.51 0.33 4.93
CA ARG A 25 11.39 0.54 3.76
C ARG A 25 11.59 2.01 3.42
N THR A 26 10.85 2.90 4.08
CA THR A 26 10.94 4.36 3.89
C THR A 26 11.53 5.03 5.12
N ALA A 27 11.91 6.30 5.00
CA ALA A 27 12.25 7.15 6.15
C ALA A 27 11.03 7.84 6.79
N LEU A 28 9.79 7.44 6.45
CA LEU A 28 8.59 8.14 6.88
C LEU A 28 8.19 7.79 8.32
N THR A 29 7.91 8.83 9.08
CA THR A 29 7.19 8.75 10.36
C THR A 29 5.69 8.50 10.13
N GLN A 30 4.98 7.97 11.14
CA GLN A 30 3.51 7.86 11.10
C GLN A 30 2.83 9.21 10.79
N ARG A 31 3.39 10.31 11.31
CA ARG A 31 2.89 11.67 11.05
C ARG A 31 3.02 12.06 9.57
N GLN A 32 4.15 11.75 8.94
CA GLN A 32 4.33 12.02 7.50
C GLN A 32 3.44 11.15 6.64
N VAL A 33 3.26 9.87 6.99
CA VAL A 33 2.28 8.99 6.34
C VAL A 33 0.87 9.57 6.46
N ALA A 34 0.47 10.03 7.65
CA ALA A 34 -0.84 10.63 7.88
C ALA A 34 -1.08 11.86 6.99
N THR A 35 -0.11 12.79 6.95
CA THR A 35 -0.19 13.97 6.07
C THR A 35 -0.34 13.59 4.59
N ARG A 36 0.46 12.62 4.11
CA ARG A 36 0.44 12.22 2.69
C ARG A 36 -0.76 11.37 2.29
N SER A 37 -1.34 10.61 3.23
CA SER A 37 -2.52 9.77 3.02
C SER A 37 -3.85 10.46 3.34
N ASN A 38 -3.84 11.78 3.58
CA ASN A 38 -5.01 12.57 3.97
C ASN A 38 -5.74 12.01 5.21
N ALA A 39 -4.97 11.59 6.21
CA ALA A 39 -5.48 10.94 7.41
C ALA A 39 -4.96 11.60 8.68
N SER A 40 -5.56 11.25 9.82
CA SER A 40 -5.02 11.66 11.12
C SER A 40 -3.89 10.71 11.54
N SER A 41 -2.93 11.20 12.34
CA SER A 41 -1.90 10.32 12.94
C SER A 41 -2.51 9.18 13.75
N ARG A 42 -3.67 9.41 14.40
CA ARG A 42 -4.41 8.39 15.15
C ARG A 42 -4.97 7.31 14.22
N SER A 43 -5.44 7.68 13.03
CA SER A 43 -5.90 6.72 12.02
C SER A 43 -4.74 5.84 11.56
N VAL A 44 -3.60 6.43 11.21
CA VAL A 44 -2.40 5.67 10.79
C VAL A 44 -1.92 4.74 11.90
N GLN A 45 -1.88 5.21 13.16
CA GLN A 45 -1.55 4.37 14.30
C GLN A 45 -2.53 3.19 14.45
N ALA A 46 -3.83 3.43 14.28
CA ALA A 46 -4.85 2.38 14.36
C ALA A 46 -4.74 1.38 13.19
N TRP A 47 -4.37 1.84 11.98
CA TRP A 47 -4.12 0.99 10.82
C TRP A 47 -2.91 0.08 11.05
N GLU A 48 -1.79 0.63 11.52
CA GLU A 48 -0.58 -0.16 11.82
C GLU A 48 -0.76 -1.11 13.01
N ALA A 49 -1.73 -0.83 13.89
CA ALA A 49 -2.11 -1.71 15.00
C ALA A 49 -3.20 -2.73 14.63
N GLY A 50 -3.72 -2.71 13.39
CA GLY A 50 -4.83 -3.59 12.97
C GLY A 50 -6.17 -3.30 13.65
N ILE A 51 -6.35 -2.09 14.20
CA ILE A 51 -7.56 -1.67 14.93
C ILE A 51 -8.63 -1.14 13.98
N SER A 52 -8.22 -0.51 12.87
CA SER A 52 -9.12 0.04 11.86
C SER A 52 -8.50 -0.02 10.47
N TYR A 53 -9.27 0.36 9.44
CA TYR A 53 -8.87 0.30 8.04
C TYR A 53 -9.12 1.64 7.36
N PRO A 54 -8.30 2.04 6.36
CA PRO A 54 -8.52 3.26 5.60
C PRO A 54 -9.77 3.16 4.73
N GLY A 55 -10.46 4.27 4.47
CA GLY A 55 -11.43 4.35 3.37
C GLY A 55 -10.76 4.22 1.99
N THR A 56 -11.55 4.26 0.91
CA THR A 56 -11.03 4.16 -0.47
C THR A 56 -10.01 5.26 -0.77
N ASP A 57 -10.36 6.52 -0.55
CA ASP A 57 -9.51 7.67 -0.85
C ASP A 57 -8.21 7.65 -0.02
N ASN A 58 -8.32 7.31 1.27
CA ASN A 58 -7.16 7.17 2.14
C ASN A 58 -6.25 6.01 1.70
N LEU A 59 -6.82 4.90 1.22
CA LEU A 59 -6.03 3.76 0.75
C LEU A 59 -5.30 4.09 -0.55
N GLN A 60 -5.96 4.77 -1.50
CA GLN A 60 -5.29 5.27 -2.71
C GLN A 60 -4.15 6.23 -2.35
N ALA A 61 -4.40 7.18 -1.45
CA ALA A 61 -3.38 8.13 -1.00
C ALA A 61 -2.24 7.44 -0.21
N LEU A 62 -2.53 6.39 0.55
CA LEU A 62 -1.53 5.58 1.25
C LEU A 62 -0.64 4.79 0.27
N ILE A 63 -1.23 4.19 -0.77
CA ILE A 63 -0.49 3.51 -1.84
C ILE A 63 0.41 4.51 -2.58
N ALA A 64 -0.12 5.68 -2.95
CA ALA A 64 0.68 6.73 -3.59
C ALA A 64 1.82 7.21 -2.69
N CYS A 65 1.56 7.41 -1.40
CA CYS A 65 2.57 7.76 -0.40
C CYS A 65 3.73 6.75 -0.36
N PHE A 66 3.43 5.45 -0.37
CA PHE A 66 4.47 4.42 -0.36
C PHE A 66 5.19 4.27 -1.70
N LEU A 67 4.50 4.46 -2.83
CA LEU A 67 5.15 4.50 -4.14
C LEU A 67 6.17 5.64 -4.18
N GLU A 68 5.73 6.87 -3.91
CA GLU A 68 6.56 8.08 -3.98
C GLU A 68 7.73 8.08 -3.00
N ALA A 69 7.61 7.36 -1.88
CA ALA A 69 8.65 7.24 -0.87
C ALA A 69 9.59 6.04 -1.07
N GLY A 70 9.41 5.24 -2.12
CA GLY A 70 10.20 4.03 -2.37
C GLY A 70 9.89 2.87 -1.40
N GLY A 71 8.71 2.88 -0.78
CA GLY A 71 8.25 1.81 0.10
C GLY A 71 7.76 0.57 -0.63
N LEU A 72 7.33 0.74 -1.89
CA LEU A 72 7.03 -0.36 -2.80
C LEU A 72 8.30 -0.80 -3.55
N ALA A 73 8.50 -2.11 -3.67
CA ALA A 73 9.68 -2.67 -4.30
C ALA A 73 9.70 -2.40 -5.81
N HIS A 74 10.85 -1.93 -6.31
CA HIS A 74 11.03 -1.65 -7.73
C HIS A 74 10.74 -2.88 -8.61
N GLY A 75 9.95 -2.69 -9.66
CA GLY A 75 9.48 -3.78 -10.54
C GLY A 75 8.38 -4.66 -9.94
N ARG A 76 7.93 -4.39 -8.70
CA ARG A 76 6.79 -5.07 -8.05
C ARG A 76 5.75 -4.10 -7.50
N GLU A 77 5.81 -2.83 -7.88
CA GLU A 77 5.00 -1.75 -7.33
C GLU A 77 3.51 -2.06 -7.45
N ARG A 78 3.11 -2.54 -8.63
CA ARG A 78 1.72 -2.97 -8.88
C ARG A 78 1.30 -4.13 -8.00
N ALA A 79 2.11 -5.19 -7.93
CA ALA A 79 1.77 -6.38 -7.16
C ALA A 79 1.66 -6.06 -5.66
N GLU A 80 2.54 -5.21 -5.12
CA GLU A 80 2.49 -4.79 -3.72
C GLU A 80 1.32 -3.83 -3.44
N ALA A 81 0.96 -2.95 -4.38
CA ALA A 81 -0.24 -2.11 -4.27
C ALA A 81 -1.54 -2.93 -4.29
N GLU A 82 -1.63 -3.92 -5.19
CA GLU A 82 -2.75 -4.86 -5.25
C GLU A 82 -2.85 -5.70 -3.98
N ALA A 83 -1.72 -6.17 -3.45
CA ALA A 83 -1.68 -6.92 -2.19
C ALA A 83 -2.23 -6.10 -1.01
N LEU A 84 -1.79 -4.85 -0.87
CA LEU A 84 -2.29 -3.95 0.19
C LEU A 84 -3.79 -3.68 0.04
N TRP A 85 -4.27 -3.48 -1.19
CA TRP A 85 -5.70 -3.30 -1.46
C TRP A 85 -6.51 -4.53 -1.14
N SER A 86 -6.05 -5.70 -1.58
CA SER A 86 -6.70 -6.98 -1.33
C SER A 86 -6.78 -7.28 0.16
N ALA A 87 -5.71 -7.02 0.93
CA ALA A 87 -5.73 -7.20 2.37
C ALA A 87 -6.74 -6.27 3.06
N ALA A 88 -6.78 -4.99 2.68
CA ALA A 88 -7.76 -4.04 3.20
C ALA A 88 -9.22 -4.43 2.86
N LEU A 89 -9.45 -5.00 1.68
CA LEU A 89 -10.77 -5.48 1.25
C LEU A 89 -11.18 -6.76 1.98
N ALA A 90 -10.25 -7.71 2.16
CA ALA A 90 -10.50 -8.96 2.87
C ALA A 90 -10.85 -8.73 4.34
N GLU A 91 -10.15 -7.81 5.01
CA GLU A 91 -10.34 -7.52 6.43
C GLU A 91 -11.45 -6.47 6.69
N SER A 92 -11.82 -5.68 5.68
CA SER A 92 -12.89 -4.68 5.76
C SER A 92 -13.71 -4.57 4.47
N PRO A 93 -14.62 -5.54 4.21
CA PRO A 93 -15.31 -5.68 2.91
C PRO A 93 -16.42 -4.64 2.64
N ARG A 94 -16.70 -3.70 3.56
CA ARG A 94 -17.82 -2.76 3.39
C ARG A 94 -17.48 -1.67 2.37
N HIS A 95 -18.22 -1.66 1.26
CA HIS A 95 -18.31 -0.58 0.26
C HIS A 95 -16.98 -0.07 -0.32
N ARG A 96 -16.01 -0.94 -0.58
CA ARG A 96 -14.80 -0.57 -1.33
C ARG A 96 -14.90 -1.09 -2.78
N PRO A 97 -14.67 -0.25 -3.80
CA PRO A 97 -14.55 -0.74 -5.17
C PRO A 97 -13.34 -1.68 -5.31
N PRO A 98 -13.28 -2.49 -6.39
CA PRO A 98 -12.07 -3.21 -6.76
C PRO A 98 -10.87 -2.26 -6.95
N PHE A 99 -9.66 -2.82 -6.94
CA PHE A 99 -8.46 -2.05 -7.24
C PHE A 99 -8.54 -1.46 -8.65
N ASP A 100 -8.42 -0.14 -8.75
CA ASP A 100 -8.42 0.56 -10.03
C ASP A 100 -7.05 0.44 -10.69
N THR A 101 -6.99 -0.44 -11.68
CA THR A 101 -5.76 -0.72 -12.44
C THR A 101 -5.31 0.48 -13.28
N GLU A 102 -6.25 1.23 -13.85
CA GLU A 102 -5.94 2.36 -14.74
C GLU A 102 -5.38 3.52 -13.93
N TRP A 103 -6.03 3.84 -12.80
CA TRP A 103 -5.53 4.81 -11.83
C TRP A 103 -4.10 4.51 -11.39
N PHE A 104 -3.81 3.26 -11.03
CA PHE A 104 -2.47 2.90 -10.57
C PHE A 104 -1.44 2.97 -11.70
N ALA A 105 -1.81 2.58 -12.93
CA ALA A 105 -0.93 2.69 -14.09
C ALA A 105 -0.57 4.16 -14.38
N GLU A 106 -1.54 5.07 -14.32
CA GLU A 106 -1.30 6.52 -14.46
C GLU A 106 -0.42 7.09 -13.34
N LEU A 107 -0.64 6.64 -12.11
CA LEU A 107 0.18 7.02 -10.95
C LEU A 107 1.64 6.55 -11.13
N LEU A 108 1.85 5.29 -11.51
CA LEU A 108 3.18 4.71 -11.73
C LEU A 108 3.90 5.40 -12.89
N ALA A 109 3.21 5.68 -14.00
CA ALA A 109 3.79 6.39 -15.13
C ALA A 109 4.26 7.79 -14.73
N ARG A 110 3.46 8.53 -13.95
CA ARG A 110 3.85 9.85 -13.41
C ARG A 110 5.05 9.75 -12.48
N HIS A 111 5.11 8.74 -11.62
CA HIS A 111 6.24 8.51 -10.73
C HIS A 111 7.54 8.23 -11.51
N ILE A 112 7.51 7.31 -12.47
CA ILE A 112 8.67 7.00 -13.33
C ILE A 112 9.15 8.23 -14.08
N VAL A 113 8.25 9.03 -14.64
CA VAL A 113 8.62 10.29 -15.33
C VAL A 113 9.24 11.29 -14.35
N ALA A 114 8.74 11.37 -13.12
CA ALA A 114 9.29 12.25 -12.10
C ALA A 114 10.70 11.81 -11.65
N GLU A 115 10.94 10.51 -11.51
CA GLU A 115 12.27 9.96 -11.20
C GLU A 115 13.26 10.12 -12.36
N ALA A 116 12.80 9.95 -13.60
CA ALA A 116 13.62 10.05 -14.81
C ALA A 116 14.01 11.48 -15.16
N LYS A 117 13.27 12.49 -14.68
CA LYS A 117 13.74 13.88 -14.72
C LYS A 117 14.86 14.00 -13.68
N PRO A 118 16.14 14.12 -14.09
CA PRO A 118 17.18 14.39 -13.12
C PRO A 118 16.77 15.65 -12.35
N SER A 119 17.01 15.65 -11.04
CA SER A 119 16.91 16.83 -10.18
C SER A 119 17.91 17.87 -10.66
N GLY A 120 17.62 18.50 -11.81
CA GLY A 120 18.32 19.64 -12.36
C GLY A 120 17.89 20.86 -11.56
N ASP A 121 18.89 21.58 -11.08
CA ASP A 121 18.80 22.74 -10.18
C ASP A 121 18.18 22.48 -8.81
N ARG A 122 19.06 22.15 -7.86
CA ARG A 122 19.00 22.73 -6.52
C ARG A 122 20.39 23.08 -6.02
#